data_AF-A0A8T4EEI6-F1
#
_entry.id   AF-A0A8T4EEI6-F1
#
_cell.length_a   1.000
_cell.length_b   1.000
_cell.length_c   1.000
_cell.angle_alpha   90.00
_cell.angle_beta   90.00
_cell.angle_gamma   90.00
#
_symmetry.space_group_name_H-M   'P 1'
#
loop_
_entity.id
_entity.type
_entity.pdbx_description
1 polymer ?
#
loop_
_entity_poly.entity_id
_entity_poly.type
_entity_poly.pdbx_seq_one_letter_code
_entity_poly.pdbx_strand_id
1 'polypeptide(L)'
;MTIDNWEDHIRSIIEGFPEPHREEILQLWEEWLRTNPETPLFESWERFSVKSDNQDALYTEKRVYLKRVKNDLRDIEIPLNFWQKAAKAIAAVASVFLILFLAISRVFRATD
;
A
#
# COMPACT_ATOMS: atom_id res chain seq x y z
N MET A 1 -4.81 -19.07 -6.74
CA MET A 1 -3.84 -18.33 -7.55
C MET A 1 -2.52 -19.02 -7.31
N THR A 2 -2.02 -19.79 -8.28
CA THR A 2 -0.70 -20.40 -8.18
C THR A 2 0.33 -19.28 -8.06
N ILE A 3 1.38 -19.53 -7.27
CA ILE A 3 2.48 -18.60 -7.00
C ILE A 3 3.21 -18.26 -8.33
N ASP A 4 2.99 -18.99 -9.41
CA ASP A 4 3.73 -18.83 -10.67
C ASP A 4 3.46 -17.55 -11.47
N ASN A 5 2.66 -16.59 -10.97
CA ASN A 5 2.51 -15.30 -11.65
C ASN A 5 2.25 -14.09 -10.74
N TRP A 6 2.88 -14.06 -9.56
CA TRP A 6 2.76 -12.87 -8.68
C TRP A 6 3.51 -11.66 -9.25
N GLU A 7 4.58 -11.89 -10.01
CA GLU A 7 5.42 -10.82 -10.58
C GLU A 7 4.65 -9.94 -11.57
N ASP A 8 3.96 -10.54 -12.54
CA ASP A 8 3.16 -9.78 -13.51
C ASP A 8 1.94 -9.12 -12.84
N HIS A 9 1.38 -9.77 -11.81
CA HIS A 9 0.28 -9.18 -11.06
C HIS A 9 0.70 -7.87 -10.38
N ILE A 10 1.81 -7.87 -9.65
CA ILE A 10 2.31 -6.65 -9.01
C ILE A 10 2.74 -5.62 -10.06
N ARG A 11 3.38 -6.04 -11.16
CA ARG A 11 3.72 -5.15 -12.29
C ARG A 11 2.49 -4.41 -12.80
N SER A 12 1.38 -5.12 -13.04
CA SER A 12 0.12 -4.52 -13.51
C SER A 12 -0.46 -3.50 -12.53
N ILE A 13 -0.26 -3.69 -11.22
CA ILE A 13 -0.67 -2.73 -10.20
C ILE A 13 0.19 -1.46 -10.27
N ILE A 14 1.51 -1.62 -10.43
CA ILE A 14 2.46 -0.50 -10.54
C ILE A 14 2.19 0.32 -11.80
N GLU A 15 1.89 -0.32 -12.93
CA GLU A 15 1.53 0.35 -14.20
C GLU A 15 0.29 1.25 -14.06
N GLY A 16 -0.60 0.96 -13.10
CA GLY A 16 -1.76 1.76 -12.76
C GLY A 16 -1.47 2.99 -11.87
N PHE A 17 -0.24 3.17 -11.38
CA PHE A 17 0.11 4.33 -10.57
C PHE A 17 0.18 5.62 -11.42
N PRO A 18 -0.13 6.79 -10.83
CA PRO A 18 -0.02 8.05 -11.55
C PRO A 18 1.45 8.46 -11.75
N GLU A 19 1.70 9.18 -12.84
CA GLU A 19 2.96 9.89 -13.05
C GLU A 19 3.16 11.00 -12.01
N PRO A 20 4.41 11.32 -11.59
CA PRO A 20 5.69 10.84 -12.12
C PRO A 20 6.22 9.54 -11.47
N HIS A 21 5.51 8.99 -10.48
CA HIS A 21 6.04 7.94 -9.60
C HIS A 21 6.05 6.56 -10.24
N ARG A 22 5.20 6.34 -11.24
CA ARG A 22 5.04 5.05 -11.92
C ARG A 22 6.37 4.51 -12.44
N GLU A 23 7.06 5.30 -13.27
CA GLU A 23 8.31 4.88 -13.90
C GLU A 23 9.40 4.58 -12.86
N GLU A 24 9.53 5.44 -11.86
CA GLU A 24 10.50 5.27 -10.78
C GLU A 24 10.26 3.98 -9.98
N ILE A 25 8.99 3.67 -9.67
CA ILE A 25 8.63 2.47 -8.92
C ILE A 25 8.77 1.22 -9.78
N LEU A 26 8.46 1.31 -11.07
CA LEU A 26 8.61 0.20 -12.01
C LEU A 26 10.09 -0.17 -12.18
N GLN A 27 10.97 0.82 -12.29
CA GLN A 27 12.43 0.60 -12.29
C GLN A 27 12.90 -0.04 -10.99
N LEU A 28 12.47 0.49 -9.85
CA LEU A 28 12.81 -0.07 -8.53
C LEU A 28 12.32 -1.52 -8.37
N TRP A 29 11.16 -1.83 -8.93
CA TRP A 29 10.58 -3.17 -8.96
C TRP A 29 11.44 -4.14 -9.76
N GLU A 30 11.85 -3.77 -10.98
CA GLU A 30 12.73 -4.60 -11.80
C GLU A 30 14.10 -4.81 -11.16
N GLU A 31 14.66 -3.78 -10.54
CA GLU A 31 15.91 -3.89 -9.79
C GLU A 31 15.81 -4.88 -8.64
N TRP A 32 14.71 -4.83 -7.88
CA TRP A 32 14.46 -5.77 -6.81
C TRP A 32 14.30 -7.20 -7.31
N LEU A 33 13.57 -7.44 -8.41
CA LEU A 33 13.43 -8.78 -9.00
C LEU A 33 14.79 -9.37 -9.42
N ARG A 34 15.71 -8.55 -9.92
CA ARG A 34 17.08 -8.98 -10.25
C ARG A 34 17.89 -9.45 -9.04
N THR A 35 17.48 -9.10 -7.82
CA THR A 35 18.11 -9.60 -6.58
C THR A 35 17.69 -11.03 -6.22
N ASN A 36 16.80 -11.66 -7.01
CA ASN A 36 16.21 -12.96 -6.73
C ASN A 36 15.61 -13.03 -5.32
N PRO A 37 14.54 -12.26 -5.05
CA PRO A 37 14.04 -12.04 -3.71
C PRO A 37 13.51 -13.32 -3.06
N GLU A 38 13.93 -13.55 -1.82
CA GLU A 38 13.44 -14.68 -1.02
C GLU A 38 12.14 -14.33 -0.28
N THR A 39 11.32 -15.36 -0.04
CA THR A 39 10.13 -15.26 0.81
C THR A 39 10.51 -15.00 2.28
N PRO A 40 9.77 -14.15 3.02
CA PRO A 40 8.55 -13.46 2.59
C PRO A 40 8.86 -12.24 1.70
N LEU A 41 8.24 -12.22 0.52
CA LEU A 41 8.41 -11.19 -0.51
C LEU A 41 8.06 -9.80 0.03
N PHE A 42 7.02 -9.67 0.87
CA PHE A 42 6.66 -8.36 1.44
C PHE A 42 7.74 -7.78 2.36
N GLU A 43 8.48 -8.62 3.10
CA GLU A 43 9.59 -8.18 3.96
C GLU A 43 10.86 -7.92 3.16
N SER A 44 11.12 -8.73 2.14
CA SER A 44 12.21 -8.52 1.19
C SER A 44 12.04 -7.19 0.46
N TRP A 45 10.84 -6.92 -0.06
CA TRP A 45 10.50 -5.66 -0.72
C TRP A 45 10.61 -4.45 0.22
N GLU A 46 10.10 -4.54 1.45
CA GLU A 46 10.23 -3.44 2.43
C GLU A 46 11.70 -3.11 2.69
N ARG A 47 12.54 -4.12 2.94
CA ARG A 47 13.98 -3.91 3.19
C ARG A 47 14.70 -3.31 1.99
N PHE A 48 14.29 -3.66 0.77
CA PHE A 48 14.87 -3.11 -0.45
C PHE A 48 14.42 -1.68 -0.71
N SER A 49 13.09 -1.46 -0.71
CA SER A 49 12.48 -0.19 -1.12
C SER A 49 12.68 0.96 -0.14
N VAL A 50 12.89 0.68 1.15
CA VAL A 50 13.18 1.70 2.18
C VAL A 50 14.43 2.51 1.84
N LYS A 51 15.42 1.93 1.14
CA LYS A 51 16.64 2.62 0.69
C LYS A 51 16.37 3.73 -0.32
N SER A 52 15.26 3.62 -1.05
CA SER A 52 14.86 4.54 -2.11
C SER A 52 13.89 5.61 -1.63
N ASP A 53 13.49 5.58 -0.35
CA ASP A 53 12.60 6.57 0.25
C ASP A 53 13.38 7.53 1.17
N ASN A 54 12.98 8.80 1.17
CA ASN A 54 13.53 9.80 2.08
C ASN A 54 12.96 9.59 3.49
N GLN A 55 13.72 8.91 4.35
CA GLN A 55 13.31 8.59 5.72
C GLN A 55 13.13 9.84 6.60
N ASP A 56 13.76 10.96 6.26
CA ASP A 56 13.68 12.20 7.03
C ASP A 56 12.39 12.99 6.74
N ALA A 57 11.73 12.71 5.61
CA ALA A 57 10.43 13.29 5.30
C ALA A 57 9.31 12.54 6.05
N LEU A 58 8.46 13.29 6.77
CA LEU A 58 7.28 12.74 7.46
C LEU A 58 6.31 12.05 6.48
N TYR A 59 6.22 12.56 5.25
CA TYR A 59 5.37 12.02 4.20
C TYR A 59 6.00 12.24 2.82
N THR A 60 6.01 11.19 2.01
CA THR A 60 6.30 11.25 0.58
C THR A 60 5.22 10.46 -0.15
N GLU A 61 4.75 10.96 -1.29
CA GLU A 61 3.79 10.22 -2.13
C GLU A 61 4.38 8.87 -2.56
N LYS A 62 5.67 8.86 -2.87
CA LYS A 62 6.45 7.64 -3.14
C LYS A 62 6.28 6.58 -2.05
N ARG A 63 6.38 6.95 -0.77
CA ARG A 63 6.19 6.02 0.37
C ARG A 63 4.80 5.37 0.36
N VAL A 64 3.77 6.08 -0.09
CA VAL A 64 2.41 5.51 -0.22
C VAL A 64 2.41 4.37 -1.23
N TYR A 65 3.03 4.56 -2.39
CA TYR A 65 3.09 3.55 -3.42
C TYR A 65 4.02 2.37 -3.06
N LEU A 66 5.17 2.62 -2.42
CA LEU A 66 6.03 1.55 -1.91
C LEU A 66 5.30 0.68 -0.88
N LYS A 67 4.54 1.33 0.03
CA LYS A 67 3.66 0.62 0.97
C LYS A 67 2.52 -0.11 0.28
N ARG A 68 2.01 0.41 -0.84
CA ARG A 68 0.97 -0.26 -1.64
C ARG A 68 1.50 -1.59 -2.17
N VAL A 69 2.65 -1.58 -2.83
CA VAL A 69 3.32 -2.80 -3.34
C VAL A 69 3.59 -3.81 -2.22
N LYS A 70 4.10 -3.35 -1.06
CA LYS A 70 4.28 -4.20 0.13
C LYS A 70 2.98 -4.91 0.55
N ASN A 71 1.89 -4.15 0.61
CA ASN A 71 0.60 -4.69 1.05
C ASN A 71 0.05 -5.70 0.04
N ASP A 72 0.15 -5.42 -1.25
CA ASP A 72 -0.32 -6.33 -2.30
C ASP A 72 0.52 -7.64 -2.29
N LEU A 73 1.85 -7.56 -2.11
CA LEU A 73 2.70 -8.73 -1.89
C LEU A 73 2.28 -9.55 -0.66
N ARG A 74 2.02 -8.87 0.46
CA ARG A 74 1.57 -9.53 1.68
C ARG A 74 0.20 -10.19 1.50
N ASP A 75 -0.70 -9.57 0.76
CA ASP A 75 -2.04 -10.12 0.51
C ASP A 75 -1.99 -11.35 -0.42
N ILE A 76 -0.96 -11.47 -1.28
CA ILE A 76 -0.68 -12.67 -2.09
C ILE A 76 -0.11 -13.79 -1.21
N GLU A 77 0.88 -13.49 -0.37
CA GLU A 77 1.56 -14.50 0.48
C GLU A 77 0.73 -14.93 1.69
N ILE A 78 -0.05 -14.00 2.25
CA ILE A 78 -0.89 -14.20 3.43
C ILE A 78 -2.32 -13.76 3.07
N PRO A 79 -3.07 -14.58 2.32
CA PRO A 79 -4.44 -14.25 1.98
C PRO A 79 -5.28 -14.11 3.25
N LEU A 80 -5.85 -12.93 3.45
CA LEU A 80 -6.69 -12.63 4.61
C LEU A 80 -7.85 -13.63 4.70
N ASN A 81 -8.03 -14.21 5.89
CA ASN A 81 -9.21 -15.00 6.19
C ASN A 81 -10.47 -14.11 6.12
N PHE A 82 -11.62 -14.71 5.80
CA PHE A 82 -12.89 -13.98 5.61
C PHE A 82 -13.20 -12.96 6.72
N TRP A 83 -12.94 -13.34 7.98
CA TRP A 83 -13.11 -12.48 9.15
C TRP A 83 -12.23 -11.23 9.16
N GLN A 84 -10.99 -11.33 8.68
CA GLN A 84 -10.08 -10.19 8.61
C GLN A 84 -10.48 -9.21 7.50
N LYS A 85 -11.02 -9.72 6.38
CA LYS A 85 -11.60 -8.88 5.32
C LYS A 85 -12.80 -8.08 5.85
N ALA A 86 -13.69 -8.73 6.60
CA ALA A 86 -14.84 -8.07 7.22
C ALA A 86 -14.40 -6.98 8.22
N ALA A 87 -13.42 -7.26 9.08
CA ALA A 87 -12.90 -6.28 10.03
C ALA A 87 -12.31 -5.04 9.35
N LYS A 88 -11.55 -5.21 8.26
CA LYS A 88 -10.98 -4.10 7.48
C LYS A 88 -12.07 -3.22 6.87
N ALA A 89 -13.14 -3.82 6.35
CA ALA A 89 -14.28 -3.08 5.78
C ALA A 89 -15.01 -2.27 6.87
N ILE A 90 -15.28 -2.87 8.03
CA ILE A 90 -15.94 -2.20 9.16
C ILE A 90 -15.12 -1.00 9.63
N ALA A 91 -13.79 -1.14 9.75
CA ALA A 91 -12.90 -0.06 10.17
C ALA A 91 -12.89 1.14 9.19
N ALA A 92 -12.92 0.86 7.87
CA ALA A 92 -13.01 1.90 6.86
C ALA A 92 -14.33 2.67 6.97
N VAL A 93 -15.45 1.96 7.14
CA VAL A 93 -16.78 2.57 7.33
C VAL A 93 -16.82 3.43 8.60
N ALA A 94 -16.30 2.92 9.72
CA ALA A 94 -16.24 3.65 10.98
C ALA A 94 -15.43 4.96 10.85
N SER A 95 -14.34 4.94 10.08
CA SER A 95 -13.50 6.11 9.83
C SER A 95 -14.27 7.21 9.06
N VAL A 96 -15.10 6.83 8.09
CA VAL A 96 -15.98 7.78 7.37
C VAL A 96 -17.04 8.37 8.30
N PHE A 97 -17.68 7.54 9.12
CA PHE A 97 -18.65 8.02 10.11
C PHE A 97 -18.03 9.00 11.11
N LEU A 98 -16.80 8.75 11.55
CA LEU A 98 -16.09 9.65 12.45
C LEU A 98 -15.85 11.02 11.81
N ILE A 99 -15.42 11.06 10.55
CA ILE A 99 -15.21 12.31 9.81
C ILE A 99 -16.53 13.09 9.69
N LEU A 100 -17.63 12.41 9.32
CA LEU A 100 -18.95 13.03 9.22
C LEU A 100 -19.40 13.59 10.57
N PHE A 101 -19.23 12.82 11.65
CA PHE A 101 -19.60 13.25 13.00
C PHE A 101 -18.81 14.48 13.45
N LEU A 102 -17.51 14.52 13.18
CA LEU A 102 -16.65 15.67 13.48
C LEU A 102 -17.03 16.90 12.65
N ALA A 103 -17.33 16.72 11.36
CA ALA A 103 -17.76 17.81 10.49
C ALA A 103 -19.07 18.43 10.96
N ILE A 104 -20.07 17.59 11.28
CA ILE A 104 -21.36 18.04 11.83
C ILE A 104 -21.15 18.73 13.18
N SER A 105 -20.40 18.12 14.10
CA SER A 105 -20.11 18.69 15.43
C SER A 105 -19.45 20.08 15.34
N ARG A 106 -18.59 20.29 14.34
CA ARG A 106 -17.95 21.59 14.09
C ARG A 106 -18.93 22.66 13.63
N VAL A 107 -19.87 22.31 12.75
CA VAL A 107 -20.92 23.25 12.29
C VAL A 107 -21.80 23.69 13.46
N PHE A 108 -22.24 22.75 14.30
CA PHE A 108 -23.02 23.07 15.49
C PHE A 108 -22.27 23.97 16.48
N ARG A 109 -20.96 23.75 16.67
CA ARG A 109 -20.11 24.62 17.51
C ARG A 109 -19.87 26.03 16.96
N ALA A 110 -20.01 26.24 15.65
CA ALA A 110 -19.80 27.55 15.02
C ALA A 110 -21.09 28.39 14.95
N THR A 111 -22.21 27.85 15.46
CA THR A 111 -23.52 28.51 15.49
C THR A 111 -23.89 29.04 16.88
N ASP A 112 -23.01 28.86 17.87
CA ASP A 112 -22.97 29.59 19.16
C ASP A 112 -21.98 30.77 19.07
#